data_AF-A0A645CUQ7-F1
#
_entry.id   AF-A0A645CUQ7-F1
#
_cell.length_a   1.000
_cell.length_b   1.000
_cell.length_c   1.000
_cell.angle_alpha   90.00
_cell.angle_beta   90.00
_cell.angle_gamma   90.00
#
_symmetry.space_group_name_H-M   'P 1'
#
loop_
_entity.id
_entity.type
_entity.pdbx_description
1 polymer ?
#
loop_
_entity_poly.entity_id
_entity_poly.type
_entity_poly.pdbx_seq_one_letter_code
_entity_poly.pdbx_strand_id
1 'polypeptide(L)'
;MNYLPTFGWYYIDANRKSPSWTGVEYFFNFLTRPQSSVGPVGKECLLTEIRPGDVVQLSFTGQGFQHTPVVVEAQPPYAPENILVAAHSYDADNRPLNSYEYLMLRPIRIVGVIRP
;
A
#
# COMPACT_ATOMS: atom_id res chain seq x y z
N MET A 1 15.49 -7.94 7.96
CA MET A 1 15.42 -7.80 6.49
C MET A 1 15.60 -9.17 5.86
N ASN A 2 15.06 -9.40 4.67
CA ASN A 2 15.22 -10.65 3.91
C ASN A 2 15.77 -10.30 2.54
N TYR A 3 16.98 -10.74 2.23
CA TYR A 3 17.73 -10.38 1.01
C TYR A 3 17.55 -11.35 -0.15
N LEU A 4 16.54 -12.23 -0.11
CA LEU A 4 16.18 -13.07 -1.25
C LEU A 4 15.83 -12.15 -2.45
N PRO A 5 16.53 -12.24 -3.60
CA PRO A 5 16.48 -11.18 -4.62
C PRO A 5 15.07 -10.83 -5.12
N THR A 6 14.24 -11.83 -5.41
CA THR A 6 12.90 -11.60 -5.99
C THR A 6 11.81 -11.48 -4.94
N PHE A 7 11.87 -12.27 -3.87
CA PHE A 7 10.78 -12.42 -2.88
C PHE A 7 11.15 -11.94 -1.47
N GLY A 8 12.28 -11.24 -1.36
CA GLY A 8 12.76 -10.64 -0.12
C GLY A 8 12.09 -9.33 0.21
N TRP A 9 12.38 -8.83 1.41
CA TRP A 9 12.02 -7.51 1.89
C TRP A 9 13.31 -6.78 2.27
N TYR A 10 13.82 -5.97 1.34
CA TYR A 10 15.04 -5.20 1.55
C TYR A 10 15.11 -3.96 0.64
N TYR A 11 15.70 -2.90 1.18
CA TYR A 11 16.12 -1.73 0.43
C TYR A 11 17.53 -1.39 0.93
N ILE A 12 18.54 -1.61 0.10
CA ILE A 12 19.93 -1.24 0.42
C ILE A 12 20.23 0.11 -0.23
N ASP A 13 19.91 0.23 -1.52
CA ASP A 13 20.00 1.46 -2.29
C ASP A 13 19.07 1.40 -3.52
N ALA A 14 19.05 2.46 -4.33
CA ALA A 14 18.19 2.56 -5.50
C ALA A 14 18.41 1.43 -6.53
N ASN A 15 19.60 0.87 -6.64
CA ASN A 15 19.92 -0.21 -7.57
C ASN A 15 19.83 -1.60 -6.92
N ARG A 16 19.84 -1.66 -5.59
CA ARG A 16 19.77 -2.89 -4.78
C ARG A 16 18.59 -2.83 -3.83
N LYS A 17 17.41 -3.16 -4.36
CA LYS A 17 16.14 -3.24 -3.63
C LYS A 17 15.29 -4.39 -4.16
N SER A 18 14.44 -4.96 -3.32
CA SER A 18 13.47 -5.97 -3.77
C SER A 18 12.46 -5.37 -4.75
N PRO A 19 11.85 -6.19 -5.65
CA PRO A 19 10.80 -5.73 -6.57
C PRO A 19 9.63 -5.03 -5.88
N SER A 20 9.34 -5.35 -4.62
CA SER A 20 8.31 -4.68 -3.82
C SER A 20 8.51 -3.16 -3.68
N TRP A 21 9.70 -2.64 -4.02
CA TRP A 21 10.03 -1.20 -4.01
C TRP A 21 10.14 -0.59 -5.41
N THR A 22 9.79 -1.32 -6.47
CA THR A 22 9.87 -0.82 -7.86
C THR A 22 8.51 -0.50 -8.46
N GLY A 23 7.42 -1.08 -7.94
CA GLY A 23 6.10 -0.85 -8.51
C GLY A 23 4.94 -1.30 -7.63
N VAL A 24 3.78 -0.72 -7.90
CA VAL A 24 2.54 -0.92 -7.14
C VAL A 24 2.08 -2.37 -7.15
N GLU A 25 2.15 -3.03 -8.31
CA GLU A 25 1.75 -4.44 -8.44
C GLU A 25 2.70 -5.38 -7.69
N TYR A 26 4.02 -5.17 -7.77
CA TYR A 26 4.98 -5.98 -7.03
C TYR A 26 4.87 -5.79 -5.53
N PHE A 27 4.57 -4.57 -5.08
CA PHE A 27 4.30 -4.29 -3.66
C PHE A 27 3.05 -5.04 -3.19
N PHE A 28 1.97 -5.02 -3.97
CA PHE A 28 0.75 -5.80 -3.68
C PHE A 28 1.06 -7.29 -3.57
N ASN A 29 1.70 -7.86 -4.60
CA ASN A 29 2.05 -9.28 -4.65
C ASN A 29 2.93 -9.70 -3.47
N PHE A 30 3.85 -8.82 -3.05
CA PHE A 30 4.63 -9.07 -1.85
C PHE A 30 3.74 -9.10 -0.61
N LEU A 31 2.91 -8.08 -0.37
CA LEU A 31 2.07 -8.00 0.83
C LEU A 31 1.09 -9.19 0.96
N THR A 32 0.50 -9.63 -0.15
CA THR A 32 -0.56 -10.64 -0.20
C THR A 32 -0.06 -12.05 -0.55
N ARG A 33 1.28 -12.24 -0.56
CA ARG A 33 1.91 -13.52 -0.88
C ARG A 33 1.32 -14.67 -0.03
N PRO A 34 1.09 -15.86 -0.64
CA PRO A 34 0.59 -17.01 0.10
C PRO A 34 1.68 -17.69 0.93
N GLN A 35 2.94 -17.65 0.49
CA GLN A 35 4.06 -18.21 1.25
C GLN A 35 4.54 -17.23 2.32
N SER A 36 4.59 -17.71 3.56
CA SER A 36 5.16 -16.97 4.69
C SER A 36 6.63 -16.64 4.43
N SER A 37 7.01 -15.37 4.58
CA SER A 37 8.40 -14.91 4.52
C SER A 37 8.58 -13.63 5.33
N VAL A 38 9.82 -13.33 5.75
CA VAL A 38 10.14 -12.12 6.53
C VAL A 38 9.72 -10.85 5.77
N GLY A 39 9.04 -9.93 6.46
CA GLY A 39 8.51 -8.68 5.91
C GLY A 39 7.06 -8.41 6.33
N PRO A 40 6.49 -7.25 5.94
CA PRO A 40 5.10 -6.93 6.20
C PRO A 40 4.16 -7.91 5.50
N VAL A 41 2.99 -8.13 6.09
CA VAL A 41 1.92 -8.95 5.51
C VAL A 41 0.67 -8.09 5.45
N GLY A 42 -0.01 -8.12 4.30
CA GLY A 42 -1.24 -7.39 4.08
C GLY A 42 -2.32 -8.28 3.47
N LYS A 43 -3.55 -7.80 3.55
CA LYS A 43 -4.70 -8.39 2.85
C LYS A 43 -5.54 -7.29 2.23
N GLU A 44 -6.12 -7.57 1.07
CA GLU A 44 -7.19 -6.73 0.55
C GLU A 44 -8.36 -6.70 1.54
N CYS A 45 -9.00 -5.54 1.68
CA CYS A 45 -10.07 -5.33 2.66
C CYS A 45 -11.07 -4.29 2.17
N LEU A 46 -12.16 -4.12 2.91
CA LEU A 46 -13.12 -3.04 2.67
C LEU A 46 -12.58 -1.71 3.24
N LEU A 47 -13.06 -0.58 2.70
CA LEU A 47 -12.74 0.75 3.26
C LEU A 47 -13.14 0.88 4.74
N THR A 48 -14.21 0.21 5.16
CA THR A 48 -14.67 0.18 6.56
C THR A 48 -13.73 -0.57 7.50
N GLU A 49 -12.80 -1.36 6.97
CA GLU A 49 -11.82 -2.13 7.75
C GLU A 49 -10.45 -1.44 7.83
N ILE A 50 -10.22 -0.40 7.03
CA ILE A 50 -8.93 0.27 6.90
C ILE A 50 -8.62 1.12 8.12
N ARG A 51 -7.33 1.27 8.42
CA ARG A 51 -6.82 1.94 9.62
C ARG A 51 -5.58 2.76 9.28
N PRO A 52 -5.22 3.74 10.13
CA PRO A 52 -3.92 4.39 10.02
C PRO A 52 -2.77 3.38 9.95
N GLY A 53 -1.84 3.59 9.01
CA GLY A 53 -0.72 2.69 8.70
C GLY A 53 -1.01 1.67 7.59
N ASP A 54 -2.27 1.52 7.17
CA ASP A 54 -2.64 0.76 5.98
C ASP A 54 -2.32 1.54 4.69
N VAL A 55 -2.52 0.93 3.53
CA VAL A 55 -2.34 1.58 2.23
C VAL A 55 -3.57 1.41 1.35
N VAL A 56 -3.79 2.34 0.44
CA VAL A 56 -4.78 2.21 -0.63
C VAL A 56 -4.05 2.25 -1.95
N GLN A 57 -4.35 1.35 -2.87
CA GLN A 57 -3.87 1.45 -4.25
C GLN A 57 -4.94 2.07 -5.14
N LEU A 58 -4.54 3.00 -6.00
CA LEU A 58 -5.45 3.68 -6.92
C LEU A 58 -5.13 3.32 -8.36
N SER A 59 -6.19 3.09 -9.14
CA SER A 59 -6.13 2.98 -10.59
C SER A 59 -6.74 4.22 -11.22
N PHE A 60 -5.93 4.99 -11.94
CA PHE A 60 -6.40 6.20 -12.62
C PHE A 60 -7.06 5.89 -13.96
N THR A 61 -6.64 4.80 -14.61
CA THR A 61 -7.09 4.41 -15.97
C THR A 61 -8.06 3.24 -15.96
N GLY A 62 -8.35 2.64 -14.80
CA GLY A 62 -9.09 1.39 -14.71
C GLY A 62 -8.28 0.17 -15.17
N GLN A 63 -7.01 0.37 -15.55
CA GLN A 63 -6.09 -0.67 -15.98
C GLN A 63 -4.82 -0.64 -15.14
N GLY A 64 -4.59 -1.68 -14.36
CA GLY A 64 -3.51 -1.72 -13.38
C GLY A 64 -3.67 -0.68 -12.28
N PHE A 65 -2.82 -0.75 -11.26
CA PHE A 65 -2.77 0.25 -10.17
C PHE A 65 -1.48 1.05 -10.29
N GLN A 66 -1.56 2.38 -10.12
CA GLN A 66 -0.43 3.28 -10.38
C GLN A 66 0.03 4.09 -9.15
N HIS A 67 -0.80 4.19 -8.11
CA HIS A 67 -0.48 4.99 -6.93
C HIS A 67 -0.75 4.19 -5.65
N THR A 68 0.06 4.39 -4.61
CA THR A 68 -0.09 3.72 -3.29
C THR A 68 0.15 4.71 -2.16
N PRO A 69 -0.83 5.58 -1.86
CA PRO A 69 -0.79 6.42 -0.67
C PRO A 69 -0.95 5.61 0.63
N VAL A 70 -0.38 6.13 1.72
CA VAL A 70 -0.49 5.56 3.07
C VAL A 70 -1.67 6.22 3.79
N VAL A 71 -2.52 5.42 4.43
CA VAL A 71 -3.61 5.94 5.25
C VAL A 71 -3.06 6.49 6.55
N VAL A 72 -3.36 7.76 6.83
CA VAL A 72 -2.98 8.45 8.09
C VAL A 72 -4.17 8.62 9.03
N GLU A 73 -5.39 8.71 8.49
CA GLU A 73 -6.62 8.75 9.26
C GLU A 73 -7.76 8.01 8.55
N ALA A 74 -8.58 7.28 9.28
CA ALA A 74 -9.79 6.65 8.77
C ALA A 74 -10.86 6.59 9.87
N GLN A 75 -11.98 7.27 9.65
CA GLN A 75 -13.09 7.35 10.62
C GLN A 75 -14.45 7.10 9.93
N PRO A 76 -15.48 6.66 10.68
CA PRO A 76 -16.84 6.59 10.16
C PRO A 76 -17.29 7.93 9.55
N PRO A 77 -18.06 7.93 8.44
CA PRO A 77 -18.66 6.77 7.78
C PRO A 77 -17.75 5.98 6.83
N TYR A 78 -16.43 6.22 6.81
CA TYR A 78 -15.45 5.55 5.94
C TYR A 78 -15.69 5.76 4.44
N ALA A 79 -16.37 6.84 4.07
CA ALA A 79 -16.39 7.27 2.68
C ALA A 79 -15.00 7.85 2.30
N PRO A 80 -14.62 7.89 1.01
CA PRO A 80 -13.31 8.38 0.60
C PRO A 80 -12.94 9.79 1.11
N GLU A 81 -13.91 10.67 1.36
CA GLU A 81 -13.70 11.98 2.00
C GLU A 81 -13.30 11.89 3.48
N ASN A 82 -13.59 10.78 4.15
CA ASN A 82 -13.30 10.53 5.57
C ASN A 82 -12.02 9.73 5.79
N ILE A 83 -11.27 9.48 4.72
CA ILE A 83 -10.00 8.77 4.75
C ILE A 83 -8.93 9.76 4.31
N LEU A 84 -8.02 10.06 5.23
CA LEU A 84 -6.90 10.93 4.98
C LEU A 84 -5.67 10.09 4.65
N VAL A 85 -4.90 10.55 3.68
CA VAL A 85 -3.72 9.86 3.20
C VAL A 85 -2.51 10.77 3.10
N ALA A 86 -1.33 10.15 3.15
CA ALA A 86 -0.05 10.77 2.85
C ALA A 86 0.60 10.11 1.62
N ALA A 87 1.22 10.93 0.78
CA ALA A 87 1.94 10.48 -0.41
C ALA A 87 3.09 11.44 -0.75
N HIS A 88 4.20 10.89 -1.24
CA HIS A 88 5.31 11.70 -1.78
C HIS A 88 4.86 12.52 -3.00
N SER A 89 3.96 11.99 -3.82
CA SER A 89 3.42 12.74 -4.96
C SER A 89 2.71 13.99 -4.43
N TYR A 90 3.19 15.16 -4.87
CA TYR A 90 2.68 16.47 -4.46
C TYR A 90 2.87 16.81 -2.97
N ASP A 91 3.80 16.14 -2.28
CA ASP A 91 4.06 16.34 -0.84
C ASP A 91 2.77 16.36 -0.01
N ALA A 92 1.90 15.38 -0.25
CA ALA A 92 0.59 15.30 0.35
C ALA A 92 0.66 14.69 1.75
N ASP A 93 0.07 15.36 2.73
CA ASP A 93 -0.22 14.85 4.07
C ASP A 93 -1.64 15.27 4.48
N ASN A 94 -2.32 14.43 5.26
CA ASN A 94 -3.72 14.58 5.65
C ASN A 94 -4.66 14.91 4.46
N ARG A 95 -4.34 14.39 3.27
CA ARG A 95 -5.10 14.68 2.05
C ARG A 95 -6.31 13.74 1.98
N PRO A 96 -7.54 14.24 1.76
CA PRO A 96 -8.70 13.38 1.57
C PRO A 96 -8.54 12.44 0.36
N LEU A 97 -8.89 11.16 0.50
CA LEU A 97 -8.75 10.16 -0.57
C LEU A 97 -9.59 10.52 -1.80
N ASN A 98 -10.78 11.12 -1.61
CA ASN A 98 -11.64 11.57 -2.70
C ASN A 98 -11.07 12.74 -3.53
N SER A 99 -9.95 13.34 -3.12
CA SER A 99 -9.28 14.40 -3.87
C SER A 99 -8.40 13.88 -5.01
N TYR A 100 -8.28 12.56 -5.15
CA TYR A 100 -7.69 11.89 -6.30
C TYR A 100 -8.81 11.47 -7.25
N GLU A 101 -8.65 11.72 -8.55
CA GLU A 101 -9.53 11.16 -9.57
C GLU A 101 -9.06 9.75 -9.92
N TYR A 102 -9.84 8.72 -9.58
CA TYR A 102 -9.51 7.32 -9.86
C TYR A 102 -10.75 6.55 -10.34
N LEU A 103 -10.52 5.48 -11.09
CA LEU A 103 -11.54 4.56 -11.61
C LEU A 103 -11.66 3.28 -10.78
N MET A 104 -10.58 2.85 -10.12
CA MET A 104 -10.63 1.74 -9.16
C MET A 104 -9.81 2.07 -7.92
N LEU A 105 -10.23 1.52 -6.79
CA LEU A 105 -9.49 1.54 -5.54
C LEU A 105 -9.26 0.11 -5.03
N ARG A 106 -8.17 -0.09 -4.29
CA ARG A 106 -7.87 -1.34 -3.59
C ARG A 106 -7.33 -1.03 -2.19
N PRO A 107 -8.17 -1.12 -1.15
CA PRO A 107 -7.73 -0.98 0.23
C PRO A 107 -6.94 -2.21 0.67
N ILE A 108 -5.75 -2.02 1.25
CA ILE A 108 -4.90 -3.10 1.74
C ILE A 108 -4.57 -2.86 3.21
N ARG A 109 -5.10 -3.72 4.07
CA ARG A 109 -4.83 -3.67 5.49
C ARG A 109 -3.56 -4.43 5.82
N ILE A 110 -2.65 -3.78 6.52
CA ILE A 110 -1.46 -4.42 7.09
C ILE A 110 -1.88 -5.21 8.33
N VAL A 111 -1.67 -6.52 8.30
CA VAL A 111 -2.10 -7.44 9.35
C VAL A 111 -0.97 -7.84 10.29
N GLY A 112 0.27 -7.52 9.93
CA GLY A 112 1.43 -7.77 10.78
C GLY A 112 2.75 -7.73 10.03
N VAL A 113 3.80 -8.18 10.72
CA VAL A 113 5.16 -8.27 10.19
C VAL A 113 5.80 -9.57 10.68
N ILE A 114 6.37 -10.33 9.74
CA ILE A 114 7.17 -11.51 10.07
C ILE A 114 8.60 -11.04 10.29
N ARG A 115 9.14 -11.32 11.47
CA ARG A 115 10.50 -10.98 11.87
C ARG A 115 11.45 -12.15 11.57
N PRO A 116 12.76 -11.90 11.37
CA PRO A 116 13.77 -12.95 11.27
C PRO A 116 13.83 -13.86 12.49
#